data_AF-A0A939M521-F1
#
_entry.id   AF-A0A939M521-F1
#
_cell.length_a   1.000
_cell.length_b   1.000
_cell.length_c   1.000
_cell.angle_alpha   90.00
_cell.angle_beta   90.00
_cell.angle_gamma   90.00
#
_symmetry.space_group_name_H-M   'P 1'
#
loop_
_entity.id
_entity.type
_entity.pdbx_description
1 polymer ?
#
loop_
_entity_poly.entity_id
_entity_poly.type
_entity_poly.pdbx_seq_one_letter_code
_entity_poly.pdbx_strand_id
1 'polypeptide(L)'
;MLVSSSPTAASSVEQGRRLALLYCGKCHSTDKVSPSPLKIAPPFRTLHERYPIEMLQEALAEGIVTGHPTMPEFRFDADQVGDFMAFLKTLEQ
;
A
#
# COMPACT_ATOMS: atom_id res chain seq x y z
N MET A 1 -26.93 17.47 11.29
CA MET A 1 -25.53 17.54 10.84
C MET A 1 -25.51 17.08 9.40
N LEU A 2 -25.14 17.95 8.45
CA LEU A 2 -25.08 17.61 7.03
C LEU A 2 -23.71 16.97 6.77
N VAL A 3 -23.68 15.64 6.56
CA VAL A 3 -22.51 14.97 5.98
C VAL A 3 -22.49 15.35 4.50
N SER A 4 -21.56 16.22 4.13
CA SER A 4 -21.18 16.43 2.74
C SER A 4 -20.36 15.22 2.31
N SER A 5 -21.02 14.26 1.68
CA SER A 5 -20.33 13.21 0.93
C SER A 5 -19.75 13.84 -0.33
N SER A 6 -18.49 14.24 -0.27
CA SER A 6 -17.70 14.53 -1.46
C SER A 6 -17.77 13.32 -2.40
N PRO A 7 -17.84 13.51 -3.73
CA PRO A 7 -17.69 12.39 -4.64
C PRO A 7 -16.36 11.70 -4.34
N THR A 8 -16.40 10.42 -4.02
CA THR A 8 -15.19 9.60 -3.91
C THR A 8 -14.48 9.71 -5.25
N ALA A 9 -13.34 10.42 -5.29
CA ALA A 9 -12.52 10.45 -6.50
C ALA A 9 -12.16 8.99 -6.84
N ALA A 10 -12.22 8.64 -8.12
CA ALA A 10 -11.77 7.33 -8.55
C ALA A 10 -10.28 7.18 -8.18
N SER A 11 -9.91 6.03 -7.63
CA SER A 11 -8.54 5.75 -7.18
C SER A 11 -7.54 5.90 -8.34
N SER A 12 -6.44 6.61 -8.11
CA SER A 12 -5.33 6.79 -9.05
C SER A 12 -4.20 5.81 -8.77
N VAL A 13 -3.94 4.93 -9.74
CA VAL A 13 -2.80 3.99 -9.72
C VAL A 13 -1.46 4.75 -9.66
N GLU A 14 -1.33 5.88 -10.35
CA GLU A 14 -0.12 6.68 -10.36
C GLU A 14 0.16 7.30 -8.99
N GLN A 15 -0.87 7.79 -8.31
CA GLN A 15 -0.74 8.31 -6.95
C GLN A 15 -0.39 7.19 -5.96
N GLY A 16 -1.04 6.02 -6.08
CA GLY A 16 -0.70 4.84 -5.28
C GLY A 16 0.75 4.41 -5.44
N ARG A 17 1.25 4.41 -6.69
CA ARG A 17 2.66 4.13 -6.98
C ARG A 17 3.59 5.14 -6.33
N ARG A 18 3.26 6.43 -6.35
CA ARG A 18 4.07 7.48 -5.68
C ARG A 18 4.12 7.25 -4.18
N LEU A 19 2.99 6.93 -3.55
CA LEU A 19 2.91 6.58 -2.13
C LEU A 19 3.78 5.36 -1.82
N ALA A 20 3.67 4.28 -2.60
CA ALA A 20 4.48 3.09 -2.42
C ALA A 20 5.98 3.36 -2.53
N LEU A 21 6.42 4.15 -3.50
CA LEU A 21 7.83 4.52 -3.63
C LEU A 21 8.31 5.35 -2.44
N LEU A 22 7.51 6.34 -2.01
CA LEU A 22 7.90 7.29 -0.96
C LEU A 22 7.94 6.63 0.43
N TYR A 23 6.92 5.84 0.77
CA TYR A 23 6.77 5.29 2.13
C TYR A 23 7.33 3.88 2.26
N CYS A 24 7.31 3.09 1.20
CA CYS A 24 7.60 1.65 1.28
C CYS A 24 8.87 1.24 0.50
N GLY A 25 9.24 2.02 -0.53
CA GLY A 25 10.27 1.68 -1.52
C GLY A 25 11.69 1.57 -0.96
N LYS A 26 11.96 2.12 0.23
CA LYS A 26 13.25 1.93 0.91
C LYS A 26 13.48 0.47 1.35
N CYS A 27 12.41 -0.27 1.57
CA CYS A 27 12.48 -1.66 2.06
C CYS A 27 11.92 -2.65 1.05
N HIS A 28 10.77 -2.34 0.46
CA HIS A 28 10.05 -3.25 -0.44
C HIS A 28 10.32 -2.91 -1.90
N SER A 29 10.44 -3.93 -2.75
CA SER A 29 10.32 -3.70 -4.19
C SER A 29 8.86 -3.40 -4.55
N THR A 30 8.66 -2.31 -5.29
CA THR A 30 7.37 -1.85 -5.78
C THR A 30 7.23 -2.02 -7.29
N ASP A 31 8.07 -2.85 -7.92
CA ASP A 31 7.99 -3.14 -9.34
C ASP A 31 7.75 -4.64 -9.59
N LYS A 32 7.61 -5.01 -10.87
CA LYS A 32 7.26 -6.37 -11.28
C LYS A 32 8.46 -7.33 -11.32
N VAL A 33 9.70 -6.86 -11.13
CA VAL A 33 10.89 -7.64 -11.52
C VAL A 33 12.02 -7.62 -10.48
N SER A 34 12.29 -6.47 -9.88
CA SER A 34 13.43 -6.25 -9.00
C SER A 34 13.23 -6.93 -7.65
N PRO A 35 14.30 -7.43 -7.01
CA PRO A 35 14.24 -7.86 -5.62
C PRO A 35 14.03 -6.66 -4.68
N SER A 36 13.50 -6.91 -3.49
CA SER A 36 13.38 -5.88 -2.45
C SER A 36 14.76 -5.35 -2.01
N PRO A 37 14.91 -4.03 -1.79
CA PRO A 37 16.14 -3.47 -1.25
C PRO A 37 16.52 -4.05 0.12
N LEU A 38 15.54 -4.31 0.98
CA LEU A 38 15.73 -5.04 2.22
C LEU A 38 15.36 -6.52 2.01
N LYS A 39 16.33 -7.44 2.19
CA LYS A 39 16.16 -8.87 1.89
C LYS A 39 14.97 -9.54 2.60
N ILE A 40 14.65 -9.13 3.82
CA ILE A 40 13.54 -9.71 4.59
C ILE A 40 12.17 -9.14 4.19
N ALA A 41 12.14 -8.02 3.48
CA ALA A 41 10.91 -7.36 3.07
C ALA A 41 10.38 -8.03 1.79
N PRO A 42 9.17 -8.58 1.77
CA PRO A 42 8.62 -9.20 0.57
C PRO A 42 8.41 -8.14 -0.54
N PRO A 43 8.66 -8.47 -1.81
CA PRO A 43 8.29 -7.60 -2.92
C PRO A 43 6.75 -7.52 -3.00
N PHE A 44 6.21 -6.35 -3.32
CA PHE A 44 4.76 -6.13 -3.29
C PHE A 44 3.97 -7.06 -4.22
N ARG A 45 4.57 -7.43 -5.36
CA ARG A 45 3.98 -8.38 -6.31
C ARG A 45 3.69 -9.76 -5.72
N THR A 46 4.30 -10.17 -4.60
CA THR A 46 4.07 -11.49 -3.98
C THR A 46 3.15 -11.42 -2.76
N LEU A 47 2.56 -10.26 -2.43
CA LEU A 47 1.72 -10.14 -1.22
C LEU A 47 0.45 -10.98 -1.33
N HIS A 48 -0.19 -10.97 -2.50
CA HIS A 48 -1.42 -11.71 -2.79
C HIS A 48 -1.27 -13.24 -2.64
N GLU A 49 -0.04 -13.77 -2.77
CA GLU A 49 0.25 -15.19 -2.56
C GLU A 49 0.11 -15.61 -1.09
N ARG A 50 0.14 -14.64 -0.15
CA ARG A 50 0.11 -14.88 1.30
C ARG A 50 -1.24 -14.58 1.93
N TYR A 51 -1.92 -13.55 1.44
CA TYR A 51 -3.23 -13.11 1.91
C TYR A 51 -3.89 -12.17 0.88
N PRO A 52 -5.23 -12.03 0.89
CA PRO A 52 -5.93 -11.02 0.10
C PRO A 52 -5.41 -9.62 0.45
N ILE A 53 -4.91 -8.87 -0.53
CA ILE A 53 -4.26 -7.58 -0.28
C ILE A 53 -5.22 -6.56 0.37
N GLU A 54 -6.54 -6.71 0.19
CA GLU A 54 -7.57 -5.90 0.82
C GLU A 54 -7.48 -5.89 2.35
N MET A 55 -6.94 -6.95 2.96
CA MET A 55 -6.69 -7.00 4.40
C MET A 55 -5.70 -5.92 4.88
N LEU A 56 -4.94 -5.30 3.97
CA LEU A 56 -4.05 -4.19 4.31
C LEU A 56 -4.78 -2.86 4.52
N GLN A 57 -6.03 -2.72 4.06
CA GLN A 57 -6.73 -1.43 4.06
C GLN A 57 -6.90 -0.84 5.45
N GLU A 58 -7.36 -1.65 6.41
CA GLU A 58 -7.55 -1.21 7.80
C GLU A 58 -6.22 -0.79 8.41
N ALA A 59 -5.18 -1.61 8.26
CA ALA A 59 -3.86 -1.29 8.79
C ALA A 59 -3.26 -0.04 8.13
N LEU A 60 -3.47 0.18 6.83
CA LEU A 60 -3.03 1.41 6.15
C LEU A 60 -3.81 2.65 6.62
N ALA A 61 -5.07 2.51 6.97
CA ALA A 61 -5.92 3.61 7.44
C ALA A 61 -5.69 3.96 8.92
N GLU A 62 -5.49 2.95 9.77
CA GLU A 62 -5.40 3.11 11.22
C GLU A 62 -3.95 3.24 11.72
N GLY A 63 -2.99 2.70 10.98
CA GLY A 63 -1.58 2.69 11.34
C GLY A 63 -0.92 1.37 10.99
N ILE A 64 0.01 1.37 10.01
CA ILE A 64 0.62 0.14 9.53
C ILE A 64 1.67 -0.35 10.53
N VAL A 65 1.30 -1.36 11.31
CA VAL A 65 2.20 -2.03 12.25
C VAL A 65 2.32 -3.49 11.82
N THR A 66 3.53 -3.91 11.43
CA THR A 66 3.82 -5.31 11.11
C THR A 66 4.63 -5.96 12.22
N GLY A 67 4.74 -7.29 12.14
CA GLY A 67 5.45 -8.12 13.13
C GLY A 67 6.96 -7.92 13.21
N HIS A 68 7.55 -6.88 12.61
CA HIS A 68 8.97 -6.55 12.78
C HIS A 68 9.20 -5.05 13.06
N PRO A 69 10.03 -4.68 14.04
CA PRO A 69 10.23 -3.28 14.47
C PRO A 69 10.90 -2.39 13.42
N THR A 70 11.47 -2.95 12.35
CA THR A 70 12.14 -2.20 11.27
C THR A 70 11.15 -1.52 10.33
N MET A 71 9.86 -1.90 10.33
CA MET A 71 8.89 -1.26 9.45
C MET A 71 8.38 0.03 10.11
N PRO A 72 8.53 1.20 9.48
CA PRO A 72 8.02 2.44 10.05
C PRO A 72 6.49 2.40 10.17
N GLU A 73 5.98 2.96 11.26
CA GLU A 73 4.55 3.20 11.43
C GLU A 73 4.14 4.49 10.72
N PHE A 74 3.07 4.41 9.94
CA PHE A 74 2.43 5.56 9.30
C PHE A 74 0.98 5.20 9.00
N ARG A 75 0.19 6.21 8.65
CA ARG A 75 -1.19 6.04 8.20
C ARG A 75 -1.43 6.84 6.93
N PHE A 76 -2.34 6.36 6.12
CA PHE A 76 -2.84 7.04 4.93
C PHE A 76 -4.25 7.58 5.17
N ASP A 77 -4.57 8.68 4.50
CA ASP A 77 -5.95 9.15 4.40
C ASP A 77 -6.77 8.20 3.52
N ALA A 78 -8.10 8.23 3.64
CA ALA A 78 -8.97 7.25 3.00
C ALA A 78 -8.83 7.19 1.46
N ASP A 79 -8.60 8.34 0.82
CA ASP A 79 -8.33 8.44 -0.62
C ASP A 79 -6.97 7.82 -0.97
N GLN A 80 -5.94 8.10 -0.18
CA GLN A 80 -4.60 7.51 -0.32
C GLN A 80 -4.60 6.00 -0.15
N VAL A 81 -5.41 5.45 0.77
CA VAL A 81 -5.61 4.00 0.88
C VAL A 81 -6.18 3.44 -0.43
N GLY A 82 -7.22 4.08 -0.98
CA GLY A 82 -7.81 3.69 -2.26
C GLY A 82 -6.79 3.69 -3.41
N ASP A 83 -6.01 4.76 -3.53
CA ASP A 83 -4.95 4.90 -4.52
C ASP A 83 -3.88 3.80 -4.38
N PHE A 84 -3.41 3.58 -3.14
CA PHE A 84 -2.40 2.58 -2.84
C PHE A 84 -2.88 1.16 -3.16
N MET A 85 -4.13 0.83 -2.79
CA MET A 85 -4.74 -0.46 -3.13
C MET A 85 -4.89 -0.66 -4.63
N ALA A 86 -5.33 0.37 -5.36
CA ALA A 86 -5.43 0.32 -6.81
C ALA A 86 -4.06 0.02 -7.45
N PHE A 87 -2.99 0.61 -6.93
CA PHE A 87 -1.63 0.30 -7.36
C PHE A 87 -1.22 -1.14 -7.04
N LEU A 88 -1.43 -1.63 -5.81
CA LEU A 88 -1.09 -3.01 -5.44
C LEU A 88 -1.77 -4.04 -6.36
N LYS A 89 -3.05 -3.83 -6.71
CA LYS A 89 -3.80 -4.67 -7.65
C LYS A 89 -3.12 -4.80 -9.02
N THR A 90 -2.39 -3.78 -9.48
CA THR A 90 -1.65 -3.86 -10.75
C THR A 90 -0.46 -4.83 -10.72
N LEU A 91 -0.04 -5.25 -9.53
CA LEU A 91 1.09 -6.14 -9.29
C LEU A 91 0.66 -7.59 -9.03
N GLU A 92 -0.62 -7.83 -8.76
CA GLU A 92 -1.19 -9.18 -8.64
C GLU A 92 -1.23 -9.85 -10.01
N GLN A 93 -0.76 -11.10 -10.09
CA GLN A 93 -0.68 -11.89 -11.33
C GLN A 93 -1.02 -13.34 -11.06
#